data_AF-A0A2M9YIZ9-F1
#
_entry.id   AF-A0A2M9YIZ9-F1
#
_cell.length_a   1.000
_cell.length_b   1.000
_cell.length_c   1.000
_cell.angle_alpha   90.00
_cell.angle_beta   90.00
_cell.angle_gamma   90.00
#
_symmetry.space_group_name_H-M   'P 1'
#
loop_
_entity.id
_entity.type
_entity.pdbx_description
1 polymer ?
#
loop_
_entity_poly.entity_id
_entity_poly.type
_entity_poly.pdbx_seq_one_letter_code
_entity_poly.pdbx_strand_id
1 'polypeptide(L)'
;MPNPQSDSDKVEKKRERIDIGLPPKSFAIEVHLPGSSSNIFFPVEYVTTIKSHRSISAQRGGISLTIPYQESYFVQRNTETPLPLSQIKEGEFLRFRDIFPVRSIVFIYYDNGSGNSKESSFNKLNVGKVKSTSREYSAEGKSFVSVTISPIETLLSDTDFFIDYQRTEGVPPTRTQESYAGVITKATKVFLQGQLSDLIKNFWDEFFCSLMNVSRYADHPVLSPTSQNDPDSILTILLPKKAYTEFFTYESQVLSSFSIGSYVNFWEILRSYVSEPLYELFVDPLQSFQIDGLFGKGVSLGEIGSNVIEEYEVGRKEAKVVFRPTPFYMFGKDGKYRDLKTSNIDACYYFAFDDLKNYRIEDSEDSVIAGVHVIQSTFQQFGTVLSEPKYEDKLRSIFGPKLLHVKMAGLVFKEENLNEKNKENYKSELAKIRDRLFSIFCDIEELKIASGSFDLPFIPLRPGIPYRIEMDSSKKYPMPDDEISEFGYITDVIDEFSPGQAKANTTISFKWSPTSSRAYTD
;
A
#
# COMPACT_ATOMS: atom_id res chain seq x y z
N MET A 1 -60.88 -20.04 18.82
CA MET A 1 -59.89 -19.48 17.88
C MET A 1 -59.10 -18.41 18.61
N PRO A 2 -57.88 -18.71 19.07
CA PRO A 2 -57.08 -17.77 19.85
C PRO A 2 -56.11 -16.97 18.97
N ASN A 3 -55.88 -15.73 19.39
CA ASN A 3 -54.92 -14.75 18.86
C ASN A 3 -53.48 -15.27 18.78
N PRO A 4 -52.66 -14.78 17.84
CA PRO A 4 -51.22 -14.93 17.90
C PRO A 4 -50.65 -13.96 18.94
N GLN A 5 -50.11 -14.52 20.03
CA GLN A 5 -49.23 -13.79 20.94
C GLN A 5 -47.89 -13.54 20.26
N SER A 6 -47.46 -12.28 20.35
CA SER A 6 -46.14 -11.78 20.00
C SER A 6 -45.08 -12.35 20.93
N ASP A 7 -44.26 -13.29 20.43
CA ASP A 7 -42.97 -13.62 21.06
C ASP A 7 -41.93 -12.58 20.63
N SER A 8 -42.01 -11.42 21.25
CA SER A 8 -40.89 -10.51 21.43
C SER A 8 -40.00 -11.11 22.54
N ASP A 9 -39.00 -11.90 22.16
CA ASP A 9 -37.76 -12.16 22.93
C ASP A 9 -36.87 -13.19 22.22
N LYS A 10 -36.51 -12.91 20.96
CA LYS A 10 -35.29 -13.45 20.37
C LYS A 10 -34.31 -12.32 20.22
N VAL A 11 -33.59 -12.04 21.29
CA VAL A 11 -32.28 -11.41 21.23
C VAL A 11 -31.46 -12.22 20.23
N GLU A 12 -31.27 -11.67 19.03
CA GLU A 12 -30.30 -12.19 18.08
C GLU A 12 -28.95 -12.21 18.79
N LYS A 13 -28.54 -13.40 19.24
CA LYS A 13 -27.15 -13.64 19.59
C LYS A 13 -26.34 -13.29 18.34
N LYS A 14 -25.65 -12.14 18.39
CA LYS A 14 -24.57 -11.80 17.47
C LYS A 14 -23.72 -13.06 17.31
N ARG A 15 -23.58 -13.55 16.08
CA ARG A 15 -22.66 -14.63 15.75
C ARG A 15 -21.25 -14.14 16.09
N GLU A 16 -20.80 -14.52 17.28
CA GLU A 16 -19.39 -14.54 17.67
C GLU A 16 -18.61 -15.32 16.61
N ARG A 17 -17.38 -14.87 16.37
CA ARG A 17 -16.38 -15.45 15.46
C ARG A 17 -16.60 -16.93 15.16
N ILE A 18 -16.76 -17.24 13.88
CA ILE A 18 -16.52 -18.59 13.37
C ILE A 18 -15.05 -18.61 12.93
N ASP A 19 -14.32 -19.56 13.49
CA ASP A 19 -12.89 -19.82 13.34
C ASP A 19 -12.37 -19.59 11.91
N ILE A 20 -11.72 -18.44 11.67
CA ILE A 20 -10.68 -18.40 10.64
C ILE A 20 -9.64 -19.40 11.12
N GLY A 21 -9.36 -20.44 10.35
CA GLY A 21 -8.40 -21.48 10.72
C GLY A 21 -7.07 -20.85 11.14
N LEU A 22 -6.84 -20.76 12.46
CA LEU A 22 -5.59 -20.31 13.04
C LEU A 22 -4.76 -21.55 13.37
N PRO A 23 -3.53 -21.69 12.85
CA PRO A 23 -2.85 -20.94 11.78
C PRO A 23 -3.23 -21.43 10.35
N PRO A 24 -2.80 -20.71 9.29
CA PRO A 24 -2.90 -21.16 7.90
C PRO A 24 -2.36 -22.58 7.75
N LYS A 25 -3.06 -23.40 6.96
CA LYS A 25 -2.72 -24.82 6.78
C LYS A 25 -1.38 -24.99 6.09
N SER A 26 -1.07 -24.13 5.13
CA SER A 26 0.19 -24.19 4.40
C SER A 26 0.59 -22.86 3.76
N PHE A 27 1.86 -22.79 3.37
CA PHE A 27 2.43 -21.70 2.59
C PHE A 27 3.10 -22.28 1.35
N ALA A 28 3.26 -21.45 0.33
CA ALA A 28 4.06 -21.79 -0.83
C ALA A 28 4.94 -20.60 -1.25
N ILE A 29 6.13 -20.92 -1.77
CA ILE A 29 7.06 -19.95 -2.32
C ILE A 29 7.26 -20.29 -3.80
N GLU A 30 6.90 -19.37 -4.66
CA GLU A 30 7.15 -19.46 -6.10
C GLU A 30 8.24 -18.47 -6.48
N VAL A 31 9.20 -18.92 -7.29
CA VAL A 31 10.33 -18.12 -7.75
C VAL A 31 10.34 -18.10 -9.28
N HIS A 32 10.26 -16.92 -9.86
CA HIS A 32 10.40 -16.69 -11.29
C HIS A 32 11.81 -16.22 -11.58
N LEU A 33 12.53 -16.98 -12.41
CA LEU A 33 13.92 -16.71 -12.72
C LEU A 33 14.06 -15.56 -13.73
N PRO A 34 15.09 -14.71 -13.61
CA PRO A 34 15.33 -13.65 -14.58
C PRO A 34 15.62 -14.24 -15.97
N GLY A 35 15.01 -13.68 -17.01
CA GLY A 35 15.21 -14.11 -18.40
C GLY A 35 14.68 -15.51 -18.75
N SER A 36 13.86 -16.13 -17.89
CA SER A 36 13.26 -17.44 -18.15
C SER A 36 11.77 -17.45 -17.87
N SER A 37 11.00 -18.17 -18.68
CA SER A 37 9.59 -18.49 -18.40
C SER A 37 9.42 -19.59 -17.36
N SER A 38 10.52 -20.19 -16.88
CA SER A 38 10.44 -21.23 -15.87
C SER A 38 10.19 -20.67 -14.48
N ASN A 39 9.23 -21.24 -13.76
CA ASN A 39 9.01 -21.02 -12.34
C ASN A 39 9.52 -22.21 -11.51
N ILE A 40 9.94 -21.93 -10.29
CA ILE A 40 10.35 -22.91 -9.29
C ILE A 40 9.43 -22.76 -8.09
N PHE A 41 8.81 -23.85 -7.64
CA PHE A 41 8.20 -23.89 -6.31
C PHE A 41 9.21 -24.42 -5.31
N PHE A 42 9.58 -23.55 -4.36
CA PHE A 42 10.52 -23.88 -3.29
C PHE A 42 9.74 -24.38 -2.06
N PRO A 43 9.98 -25.62 -1.59
CA PRO A 43 9.25 -26.18 -0.47
C PRO A 43 9.49 -25.38 0.82
N VAL A 44 8.40 -24.98 1.49
CA VAL A 44 8.46 -24.15 2.71
C VAL A 44 9.03 -24.90 3.90
N GLU A 45 9.07 -26.23 3.84
CA GLU A 45 9.67 -27.11 4.84
C GLU A 45 11.20 -26.91 4.95
N TYR A 46 11.83 -26.34 3.92
CA TYR A 46 13.24 -25.93 4.00
C TYR A 46 13.43 -24.58 4.70
N VAL A 47 12.38 -23.81 4.97
CA VAL A 47 12.48 -22.45 5.50
C VAL A 47 12.26 -22.44 7.01
N THR A 48 13.17 -21.84 7.76
CA THR A 48 13.01 -21.68 9.22
C THR A 48 12.10 -20.51 9.56
N THR A 49 12.25 -19.40 8.83
CA THR A 49 11.50 -18.16 9.10
C THR A 49 11.18 -17.45 7.79
N ILE A 50 9.92 -17.06 7.64
CA ILE A 50 9.42 -16.19 6.58
C ILE A 50 8.90 -14.93 7.26
N LYS A 51 9.37 -13.76 6.84
CA LYS A 51 8.82 -12.46 7.26
C LYS A 51 8.32 -11.74 6.01
N SER A 52 7.02 -11.44 5.96
CA SER A 52 6.36 -10.74 4.87
C SER A 52 5.85 -9.39 5.38
N HIS A 53 6.37 -8.28 4.84
CA HIS A 53 6.01 -6.93 5.25
C HIS A 53 5.33 -6.19 4.09
N ARG A 54 4.12 -5.69 4.33
CA ARG A 54 3.34 -4.79 3.45
C ARG A 54 3.20 -3.43 4.13
N SER A 55 3.35 -2.33 3.39
CA SER A 55 3.31 -0.96 3.94
C SER A 55 2.66 0.00 2.97
N ILE A 56 1.97 1.03 3.48
CA ILE A 56 1.61 2.22 2.68
C ILE A 56 2.77 3.21 2.55
N SER A 57 3.84 3.03 3.31
CA SER A 57 5.01 3.92 3.26
C SER A 57 5.92 3.48 2.12
N ALA A 58 6.27 4.42 1.24
CA ALA A 58 7.13 4.13 0.09
C ALA A 58 8.46 3.50 0.52
N GLN A 59 8.91 2.49 -0.24
CA GLN A 59 10.18 1.77 -0.04
C GLN A 59 10.32 1.02 1.29
N ARG A 60 9.26 0.97 2.11
CA ARG A 60 9.14 0.03 3.24
C ARG A 60 8.45 -1.25 2.78
N GLY A 61 8.73 -2.36 3.44
CA GLY A 61 8.15 -3.66 3.08
C GLY A 61 9.17 -4.67 2.58
N GLY A 62 8.65 -5.74 1.99
CA GLY A 62 9.42 -6.80 1.33
C GLY A 62 9.27 -8.14 2.03
N ILE A 63 10.13 -9.07 1.67
CA ILE A 63 10.12 -10.44 2.18
C ILE A 63 11.53 -10.79 2.65
N SER A 64 11.63 -11.45 3.80
CA SER A 64 12.88 -12.04 4.29
C SER A 64 12.69 -13.53 4.56
N LEU A 65 13.60 -14.34 4.01
CA LEU A 65 13.60 -15.79 4.20
C LEU A 65 14.90 -16.18 4.91
N THR A 66 14.80 -17.03 5.93
CA THR A 66 15.95 -17.69 6.57
C THR A 66 15.87 -19.19 6.29
N ILE A 67 16.93 -19.75 5.71
CA ILE A 67 16.96 -21.12 5.18
C ILE A 67 18.23 -21.81 5.70
N PRO A 68 18.15 -22.99 6.34
CA PRO A 68 19.33 -23.78 6.68
C PRO A 68 20.07 -24.19 5.42
N TYR A 69 21.39 -23.97 5.39
CA TYR A 69 22.18 -24.21 4.19
C TYR A 69 22.32 -25.71 3.89
N GLN A 70 22.01 -26.07 2.65
CA GLN A 70 22.27 -27.36 2.03
C GLN A 70 22.99 -27.15 0.68
N GLU A 71 23.76 -28.15 0.23
CA GLU A 71 24.46 -28.07 -1.07
C GLU A 71 23.46 -27.99 -2.25
N SER A 72 22.36 -28.75 -2.15
CA SER A 72 21.27 -28.79 -3.12
C SER A 72 19.93 -28.98 -2.42
N TYR A 73 18.87 -28.44 -3.01
CA TYR A 73 17.49 -28.56 -2.53
C TYR A 73 16.65 -29.23 -3.60
N PHE A 74 15.79 -30.16 -3.19
CA PHE A 74 14.83 -30.80 -4.09
C PHE A 74 13.62 -29.89 -4.28
N VAL A 75 13.35 -29.46 -5.51
CA VAL A 75 12.31 -28.46 -5.83
C VAL A 75 11.42 -28.93 -6.99
N GLN A 76 10.24 -28.33 -7.11
CA GLN A 76 9.37 -28.51 -8.28
C GLN A 76 9.62 -27.40 -9.30
N ARG A 77 9.47 -27.72 -10.58
CA ARG A 77 9.72 -26.79 -11.68
C ARG A 77 8.58 -26.84 -12.69
N ASN A 78 8.16 -25.68 -13.20
CA ASN A 78 7.16 -25.57 -14.27
C ASN A 78 5.81 -26.24 -13.95
N THR A 79 5.43 -26.29 -12.68
CA THR A 79 4.10 -26.74 -12.26
C THR A 79 3.19 -25.53 -12.01
N GLU A 80 1.88 -25.75 -11.95
CA GLU A 80 0.89 -24.71 -11.61
C GLU A 80 0.52 -24.72 -10.12
N THR A 81 0.74 -25.85 -9.45
CA THR A 81 0.38 -26.08 -8.05
C THR A 81 1.63 -26.43 -7.23
N PRO A 82 1.81 -25.77 -6.07
CA PRO A 82 2.84 -26.15 -5.12
C PRO A 82 2.43 -27.44 -4.38
N LEU A 83 3.36 -28.37 -4.24
CA LEU A 83 3.22 -29.58 -3.45
C LEU A 83 4.15 -29.54 -2.23
N PRO A 84 3.72 -30.09 -1.08
CA PRO A 84 4.60 -30.34 0.05
C PRO A 84 5.80 -31.19 -0.35
N LEU A 85 6.94 -31.01 0.32
CA LEU A 85 8.20 -31.70 0.01
C LEU A 85 8.02 -33.23 -0.06
N SER A 86 7.22 -33.80 0.85
CA SER A 86 6.96 -35.24 0.90
C SER A 86 6.13 -35.79 -0.26
N GLN A 87 5.48 -34.92 -1.04
CA GLN A 87 4.57 -35.28 -2.14
C GLN A 87 5.20 -35.06 -3.52
N ILE A 88 6.37 -34.41 -3.58
CA ILE A 88 7.10 -34.20 -4.83
C ILE A 88 7.67 -35.54 -5.29
N LYS A 89 7.05 -36.14 -6.31
CA LYS A 89 7.55 -37.38 -6.95
C LYS A 89 8.54 -37.09 -8.07
N GLU A 90 8.29 -36.03 -8.82
CA GLU A 90 9.12 -35.56 -9.94
C GLU A 90 9.59 -34.15 -9.60
N GLY A 91 10.88 -34.00 -9.36
CA GLY A 91 11.52 -32.73 -8.98
C GLY A 91 12.98 -32.71 -9.41
N GLU A 92 13.63 -31.56 -9.24
CA GLU A 92 15.03 -31.34 -9.62
C GLU A 92 15.83 -30.95 -8.38
N PHE A 93 17.06 -31.45 -8.25
CA PHE A 93 17.99 -30.96 -7.23
C PHE A 93 18.73 -29.74 -7.77
N LEU A 94 18.43 -28.57 -7.22
CA LEU A 94 19.07 -27.30 -7.59
C LEU A 94 19.92 -26.76 -6.45
N ARG A 95 21.02 -26.08 -6.80
CA ARG A 95 21.81 -25.34 -5.81
C ARG A 95 21.07 -24.07 -5.43
N PHE A 96 21.30 -23.60 -4.20
CA PHE A 96 20.67 -22.37 -3.72
C PHE A 96 20.77 -21.17 -4.67
N ARG A 97 21.95 -20.97 -5.31
CA ARG A 97 22.19 -19.83 -6.22
C ARG A 97 21.30 -19.88 -7.47
N ASP A 98 20.90 -21.07 -7.85
CA ASP A 98 20.11 -21.31 -9.06
C ASP A 98 18.60 -21.23 -8.75
N ILE A 99 18.23 -21.33 -7.46
CA ILE A 99 16.86 -21.15 -6.98
C ILE A 99 16.56 -19.68 -6.71
N PHE A 100 17.43 -18.98 -5.97
CA PHE A 100 17.26 -17.57 -5.60
C PHE A 100 18.36 -16.66 -6.18
N PRO A 101 18.57 -16.60 -7.50
CA PRO A 101 19.47 -15.62 -8.07
C PRO A 101 18.93 -14.19 -7.86
N VAL A 102 19.85 -13.22 -7.77
CA VAL A 102 19.48 -11.79 -7.64
C VAL A 102 18.61 -11.38 -8.82
N ARG A 103 17.62 -10.52 -8.55
CA ARG A 103 16.54 -10.09 -9.45
C ARG A 103 15.41 -11.08 -9.68
N SER A 104 15.46 -12.32 -9.20
CA SER A 104 14.29 -13.22 -9.30
C SER A 104 13.05 -12.61 -8.65
N ILE A 105 11.88 -12.87 -9.20
CA ILE A 105 10.62 -12.46 -8.57
C ILE A 105 10.14 -13.59 -7.66
N VAL A 106 9.77 -13.27 -6.44
CA VAL A 106 9.32 -14.24 -5.44
C VAL A 106 7.90 -13.90 -5.03
N PHE A 107 7.01 -14.88 -5.14
CA PHE A 107 5.65 -14.82 -4.64
C PHE A 107 5.53 -15.68 -3.39
N ILE A 108 4.89 -15.14 -2.36
CA ILE A 108 4.45 -15.92 -1.20
C ILE A 108 2.96 -16.13 -1.30
N TYR A 109 2.54 -17.38 -1.15
CA TYR A 109 1.15 -17.77 -1.05
C TYR A 109 0.84 -18.38 0.31
N TYR A 110 -0.41 -18.26 0.73
CA TYR A 110 -0.97 -18.87 1.93
C TYR A 110 -2.23 -19.65 1.59
N ASP A 111 -2.51 -20.70 2.34
CA ASP A 111 -3.75 -21.47 2.27
C ASP A 111 -4.39 -21.56 3.66
N ASN A 112 -5.56 -20.93 3.82
CA ASN A 112 -6.35 -21.00 5.05
C ASN A 112 -7.30 -22.20 5.05
N GLY A 113 -7.41 -22.91 3.92
CA GLY A 113 -8.23 -24.09 3.71
C GLY A 113 -9.68 -23.89 4.14
N SER A 114 -10.47 -23.21 3.30
CA SER A 114 -11.91 -23.07 3.49
C SER A 114 -12.60 -24.45 3.53
N GLY A 115 -13.71 -24.51 4.28
CA GLY A 115 -14.40 -25.75 4.65
C GLY A 115 -14.67 -26.73 3.51
N ASN A 116 -14.46 -28.03 3.80
CA ASN A 116 -14.84 -29.21 3.02
C ASN A 116 -14.36 -29.36 1.56
N SER A 117 -13.65 -28.40 0.95
CA SER A 117 -13.02 -28.63 -0.35
C SER A 117 -11.66 -29.33 -0.19
N LYS A 118 -11.43 -30.40 -0.96
CA LYS A 118 -10.13 -31.09 -1.04
C LYS A 118 -9.09 -30.33 -1.87
N GLU A 119 -9.46 -29.21 -2.47
CA GLU A 119 -8.58 -28.40 -3.31
C GLU A 119 -7.98 -27.26 -2.48
N SER A 120 -6.65 -27.20 -2.40
CA SER A 120 -5.90 -26.09 -1.81
C SER A 120 -6.05 -24.84 -2.69
N SER A 121 -6.64 -23.78 -2.16
CA SER A 121 -6.76 -22.49 -2.85
C SER A 121 -5.72 -21.51 -2.32
N PHE A 122 -4.47 -21.68 -2.79
CA PHE A 122 -3.38 -20.77 -2.46
C PHE A 122 -3.69 -19.35 -2.92
N ASN A 123 -3.80 -18.43 -1.95
CA ASN A 123 -3.97 -17.00 -2.19
C ASN A 123 -2.63 -16.30 -2.03
N LYS A 124 -2.33 -15.33 -2.89
CA LYS A 124 -1.07 -14.59 -2.80
C LYS A 124 -1.09 -13.65 -1.60
N LEU A 125 -0.07 -13.77 -0.74
CA LEU A 125 0.17 -12.91 0.42
C LEU A 125 0.99 -11.67 0.05
N ASN A 126 2.06 -11.88 -0.72
CA ASN A 126 3.05 -10.85 -1.04
C ASN A 126 3.87 -11.23 -2.30
N VAL A 127 4.52 -10.25 -2.91
CA VAL A 127 5.44 -10.43 -4.04
C VAL A 127 6.58 -9.42 -3.95
N GLY A 128 7.79 -9.82 -4.36
CA GLY A 128 8.93 -8.92 -4.42
C GLY A 128 10.07 -9.41 -5.30
N LYS A 129 11.15 -8.62 -5.35
CA LYS A 129 12.35 -8.86 -6.16
C LYS A 129 13.52 -9.25 -5.26
N VAL A 130 14.21 -10.36 -5.53
CA VAL A 130 15.43 -10.75 -4.79
C VAL A 130 16.47 -9.65 -4.93
N LYS A 131 16.81 -8.99 -3.82
CA LYS A 131 17.81 -7.92 -3.75
C LYS A 131 19.18 -8.48 -3.41
N SER A 132 19.25 -9.31 -2.38
CA SER A 132 20.50 -9.89 -1.89
C SER A 132 20.29 -11.28 -1.31
N THR A 133 21.33 -12.09 -1.39
CA THR A 133 21.43 -13.36 -0.67
C THR A 133 22.72 -13.34 0.15
N SER A 134 22.62 -13.58 1.45
CA SER A 134 23.78 -13.68 2.35
C SER A 134 23.93 -15.11 2.86
N ARG A 135 25.16 -15.54 3.10
CA ARG A 135 25.48 -16.87 3.62
C ARG A 135 26.29 -16.70 4.87
N GLU A 136 25.82 -17.32 5.93
CA GLU A 136 26.41 -17.19 7.25
C GLU A 136 26.81 -18.57 7.77
N TYR A 137 28.02 -18.64 8.31
CA TYR A 137 28.53 -19.81 9.01
C TYR A 137 28.73 -19.42 10.47
N SER A 138 28.04 -20.11 11.37
CA SER A 138 28.20 -19.90 12.81
C SER A 138 29.28 -20.82 13.39
N ALA A 139 29.93 -20.38 14.47
CA ALA A 139 30.93 -21.17 15.18
C ALA A 139 30.37 -22.49 15.76
N GLU A 140 29.05 -22.62 15.90
CA GLU A 140 28.36 -23.85 16.29
C GLU A 140 28.19 -24.86 15.14
N GLY A 141 28.75 -24.60 13.96
CA GLY A 141 28.62 -25.47 12.78
C GLY A 141 27.28 -25.36 12.05
N LYS A 142 26.35 -24.51 12.51
CA LYS A 142 25.11 -24.22 11.78
C LYS A 142 25.40 -23.22 10.67
N SER A 143 24.93 -23.53 9.47
CA SER A 143 25.06 -22.68 8.29
C SER A 143 23.67 -22.26 7.82
N PHE A 144 23.49 -20.98 7.53
CA PHE A 144 22.22 -20.44 7.07
C PHE A 144 22.44 -19.58 5.82
N VAL A 145 21.38 -19.47 5.04
CA VAL A 145 21.29 -18.52 3.94
C VAL A 145 20.08 -17.64 4.17
N SER A 146 20.29 -16.34 4.07
CA SER A 146 19.22 -15.36 4.17
C SER A 146 18.96 -14.74 2.80
N VAL A 147 17.70 -14.72 2.39
CA VAL A 147 17.25 -14.05 1.16
C VAL A 147 16.53 -12.79 1.57
N THR A 148 17.02 -11.64 1.09
CA THR A 148 16.31 -10.37 1.21
C THR A 148 15.65 -10.06 -0.13
N ILE A 149 14.33 -9.99 -0.12
CA ILE A 149 13.48 -9.71 -1.27
C ILE A 149 12.89 -8.32 -1.03
N SER A 150 13.23 -7.36 -1.87
CA SER A 150 12.69 -6.01 -1.79
C SER A 150 11.26 -5.95 -2.33
N PRO A 151 10.45 -4.95 -1.92
CA PRO A 151 9.15 -4.70 -2.50
C PRO A 151 9.18 -4.66 -4.04
N ILE A 152 8.11 -5.09 -4.70
CA ILE A 152 8.10 -5.27 -6.15
C ILE A 152 8.24 -3.95 -6.92
N GLU A 153 7.80 -2.83 -6.35
CA GLU A 153 7.98 -1.48 -6.91
C GLU A 153 9.44 -1.05 -7.03
N THR A 154 10.38 -1.76 -6.38
CA THR A 154 11.81 -1.55 -6.62
C THR A 154 12.24 -1.89 -8.04
N LEU A 155 11.40 -2.54 -8.85
CA LEU A 155 11.58 -2.61 -10.30
C LEU A 155 11.45 -1.23 -10.95
N LEU A 156 10.60 -0.36 -10.39
CA LEU A 156 10.33 0.99 -10.85
C LEU A 156 11.30 1.99 -10.22
N SER A 157 11.48 1.94 -8.89
CA SER A 157 12.26 2.93 -8.15
C SER A 157 13.77 2.80 -8.32
N ASP A 158 14.29 1.59 -8.58
CA ASP A 158 15.74 1.38 -8.76
C ASP A 158 16.17 1.56 -10.23
N THR A 159 15.23 1.84 -11.14
CA THR A 159 15.53 2.01 -12.56
C THR A 159 15.81 3.47 -12.86
N ASP A 160 17.09 3.78 -12.97
CA ASP A 160 17.57 5.09 -13.38
C ASP A 160 17.68 5.19 -14.90
N PHE A 161 17.13 6.27 -15.46
CA PHE A 161 17.20 6.57 -16.90
C PHE A 161 18.33 7.54 -17.17
N PHE A 162 19.30 7.11 -17.96
CA PHE A 162 20.37 7.99 -18.44
C PHE A 162 20.05 8.47 -19.85
N ILE A 163 20.01 9.79 -20.04
CA ILE A 163 19.84 10.40 -21.35
C ILE A 163 21.24 10.66 -21.93
N ASP A 164 21.68 9.79 -22.85
CA ASP A 164 22.88 10.00 -23.64
C ASP A 164 22.53 10.60 -25.02
N TYR A 165 22.91 11.86 -25.25
CA TYR A 165 22.74 12.53 -26.55
C TYR A 165 23.87 12.22 -27.54
N GLN A 166 24.91 11.45 -27.18
CA GLN A 166 26.12 11.28 -28.00
C GLN A 166 26.05 10.21 -29.11
N ARG A 167 24.87 9.90 -29.67
CA ARG A 167 24.80 9.07 -30.89
C ARG A 167 23.98 9.70 -32.00
N THR A 168 24.58 10.68 -32.65
CA THR A 168 24.39 10.90 -34.09
C THR A 168 25.12 9.80 -34.85
N GLU A 169 24.39 9.09 -35.70
CA GLU A 169 24.85 8.08 -36.67
C GLU A 169 25.12 6.66 -36.13
N GLY A 170 24.10 5.81 -36.28
CA GLY A 170 24.17 4.37 -36.12
C GLY A 170 22.77 3.81 -35.91
N VAL A 171 22.33 2.91 -36.79
CA VAL A 171 21.02 2.24 -36.66
C VAL A 171 20.91 1.67 -35.24
N PRO A 172 19.85 2.03 -34.48
CA PRO A 172 19.67 1.48 -33.14
C PRO A 172 19.56 -0.04 -33.25
N PRO A 173 20.28 -0.82 -32.42
CA PRO A 173 19.95 -2.23 -32.30
C PRO A 173 18.51 -2.32 -31.79
N THR A 174 17.70 -3.14 -32.44
CA THR A 174 16.29 -3.33 -32.18
C THR A 174 16.03 -3.72 -30.72
N ARG A 175 15.66 -2.72 -29.91
CA ARG A 175 14.77 -2.84 -28.77
C ARG A 175 13.72 -1.75 -28.91
N THR A 176 12.64 -2.12 -29.60
CA THR A 176 11.43 -1.33 -29.95
C THR A 176 11.68 -0.07 -30.77
N GLN A 177 10.99 0.05 -31.92
CA GLN A 177 11.30 0.97 -33.03
C GLN A 177 11.08 2.47 -32.79
N GLU A 178 11.17 2.96 -31.56
CA GLU A 178 11.16 4.39 -31.26
C GLU A 178 12.49 4.76 -30.59
N SER A 179 13.23 5.72 -31.16
CA SER A 179 14.42 6.23 -30.48
C SER A 179 14.00 6.80 -29.12
N TYR A 180 14.79 6.57 -28.06
CA TYR A 180 14.51 7.12 -26.72
C TYR A 180 14.28 8.63 -26.74
N ALA A 181 15.05 9.34 -27.55
CA ALA A 181 14.85 10.77 -27.81
C ALA A 181 13.50 11.05 -28.52
N GLY A 182 13.02 10.16 -29.39
CA GLY A 182 11.72 10.21 -30.05
C GLY A 182 10.56 10.01 -29.08
N VAL A 183 10.64 9.05 -28.14
CA VAL A 183 9.60 8.85 -27.10
C VAL A 183 9.60 10.03 -26.13
N ILE A 184 10.76 10.49 -25.66
CA ILE A 184 10.84 11.71 -24.85
C ILE A 184 10.32 12.91 -25.64
N THR A 185 10.67 13.08 -26.93
CA THR A 185 10.15 14.20 -27.76
C THR A 185 8.65 14.09 -28.02
N LYS A 186 8.09 12.89 -28.17
CA LYS A 186 6.64 12.66 -28.29
C LYS A 186 5.93 12.95 -26.97
N ALA A 187 6.45 12.39 -25.86
CA ALA A 187 5.95 12.60 -24.51
C ALA A 187 6.16 14.03 -24.00
N THR A 188 7.08 14.81 -24.58
CA THR A 188 7.29 16.24 -24.28
C THR A 188 6.51 17.15 -25.22
N LYS A 189 6.18 16.70 -26.45
CA LYS A 189 5.14 17.34 -27.28
C LYS A 189 3.76 17.23 -26.64
N VAL A 190 3.52 16.17 -25.88
CA VAL A 190 2.44 16.10 -24.90
C VAL A 190 2.95 16.76 -23.62
N PHE A 191 2.95 18.10 -23.55
CA PHE A 191 2.84 18.71 -22.23
C PHE A 191 1.67 18.00 -21.55
N LEU A 192 1.94 17.20 -20.51
CA LEU A 192 0.90 16.46 -19.80
C LEU A 192 0.08 17.48 -19.03
N GLN A 193 -0.79 18.15 -19.77
CA GLN A 193 -1.74 19.14 -19.31
C GLN A 193 -3.09 18.43 -19.23
N GLY A 194 -3.58 18.25 -18.00
CA GLY A 194 -4.81 17.51 -17.79
C GLY A 194 -5.17 17.42 -16.32
N GLN A 195 -6.19 16.61 -16.05
CA GLN A 195 -6.51 16.22 -14.69
C GLN A 195 -5.46 15.24 -14.18
N LEU A 196 -5.33 15.15 -12.85
CA LEU A 196 -4.33 14.29 -12.20
C LEU A 196 -4.41 12.84 -12.72
N SER A 197 -5.62 12.28 -12.84
CA SER A 197 -5.82 10.90 -13.29
C SER A 197 -5.26 10.65 -14.69
N ASP A 198 -5.55 11.55 -15.65
CA ASP A 198 -5.03 11.47 -17.01
C ASP A 198 -3.50 11.64 -17.06
N LEU A 199 -2.96 12.53 -16.23
CA LEU A 199 -1.53 12.75 -16.13
C LEU A 199 -0.82 11.49 -15.62
N ILE A 200 -1.30 10.88 -14.54
CA ILE A 200 -0.74 9.64 -14.00
C ILE A 200 -0.88 8.51 -15.01
N LYS A 201 -2.02 8.40 -15.69
CA LYS A 201 -2.27 7.42 -16.76
C LYS A 201 -1.24 7.52 -17.87
N ASN A 202 -1.10 8.70 -18.46
CA ASN A 202 -0.16 8.92 -19.54
C ASN A 202 1.28 8.73 -19.07
N PHE A 203 1.59 9.12 -17.83
CA PHE A 203 2.92 8.90 -17.25
C PHE A 203 3.22 7.40 -17.11
N TRP A 204 2.26 6.62 -16.66
CA TRP A 204 2.33 5.16 -16.58
C TRP A 204 2.52 4.52 -17.94
N ASP A 205 1.64 4.81 -18.89
CA ASP A 205 1.66 4.16 -20.19
C ASP A 205 2.93 4.54 -21.00
N GLU A 206 3.32 5.81 -21.00
CA GLU A 206 4.45 6.28 -21.83
C GLU A 206 5.82 6.08 -21.17
N PHE A 207 5.99 6.37 -19.88
CA PHE A 207 7.31 6.26 -19.24
C PHE A 207 7.53 4.91 -18.56
N PHE A 208 6.51 4.35 -17.89
CA PHE A 208 6.65 3.04 -17.26
C PHE A 208 6.52 1.92 -18.30
N CYS A 209 5.37 1.80 -18.97
CA CYS A 209 5.11 0.69 -19.88
C CYS A 209 5.96 0.76 -21.17
N SER A 210 6.02 1.90 -21.87
CA SER A 210 6.78 1.95 -23.14
C SER A 210 8.30 1.93 -22.96
N LEU A 211 8.86 2.55 -21.90
CA LEU A 211 10.32 2.63 -21.72
C LEU A 211 10.91 1.53 -20.81
N MET A 212 10.15 1.02 -19.82
CA MET A 212 10.68 0.06 -18.83
C MET A 212 10.34 -1.40 -19.11
N ASN A 213 9.27 -1.66 -19.89
CA ASN A 213 8.74 -3.00 -20.14
C ASN A 213 9.59 -3.76 -21.18
N VAL A 214 10.88 -3.87 -20.90
CA VAL A 214 11.81 -4.74 -21.61
C VAL A 214 11.54 -6.17 -21.15
N SER A 215 11.56 -7.14 -22.06
CA SER A 215 11.44 -8.60 -21.80
C SER A 215 12.60 -9.14 -20.92
N ARG A 216 12.71 -8.64 -19.68
CA ARG A 216 13.75 -8.98 -18.70
C ARG A 216 13.35 -10.20 -17.86
N TYR A 217 12.07 -10.58 -17.87
CA TYR A 217 11.49 -11.67 -17.10
C TYR A 217 10.54 -12.45 -18.03
N ALA A 218 11.08 -13.43 -18.76
CA ALA A 218 10.34 -14.22 -19.75
C ALA A 218 9.70 -13.42 -20.92
N ASP A 219 8.90 -14.10 -21.74
CA ASP A 219 8.17 -13.56 -22.88
C ASP A 219 7.01 -12.63 -22.50
N HIS A 220 6.74 -12.42 -21.20
CA HIS A 220 5.61 -11.64 -20.70
C HIS A 220 6.03 -10.28 -20.15
N PRO A 221 5.21 -9.23 -20.39
CA PRO A 221 5.46 -7.92 -19.83
C PRO A 221 5.28 -7.90 -18.30
N VAL A 222 6.19 -7.25 -17.58
CA VAL A 222 6.06 -7.05 -16.13
C VAL A 222 4.97 -6.03 -15.81
N LEU A 223 4.83 -5.03 -16.68
CA LEU A 223 3.91 -3.91 -16.53
C LEU A 223 2.77 -4.00 -17.54
N SER A 224 1.54 -3.76 -17.09
CA SER A 224 0.38 -3.63 -17.99
C SER A 224 0.05 -2.16 -18.24
N PRO A 225 -0.10 -1.73 -19.51
CA PRO A 225 -0.70 -0.44 -19.83
C PRO A 225 -2.12 -0.32 -19.25
N THR A 226 -2.56 0.87 -18.90
CA THR A 226 -3.89 1.10 -18.30
C THR A 226 -5.06 0.72 -19.22
N SER A 227 -4.81 0.67 -20.53
CA SER A 227 -5.79 0.29 -21.55
C SER A 227 -5.88 -1.22 -21.80
N GLN A 228 -4.96 -2.00 -21.25
CA GLN A 228 -4.89 -3.45 -21.41
C GLN A 228 -4.91 -4.11 -20.03
N ASN A 229 -5.67 -5.19 -19.90
CA ASN A 229 -5.65 -6.00 -18.69
C ASN A 229 -4.92 -7.30 -19.02
N ASP A 230 -3.60 -7.30 -18.88
CA ASP A 230 -2.80 -8.51 -19.05
C ASP A 230 -2.83 -9.33 -17.73
N PRO A 231 -3.48 -10.50 -17.71
CA PRO A 231 -3.60 -11.33 -16.51
C PRO A 231 -2.26 -11.88 -16.01
N ASP A 232 -1.21 -11.89 -16.85
CA ASP A 232 0.12 -12.35 -16.48
C ASP A 232 1.05 -11.21 -16.04
N SER A 233 0.59 -9.94 -16.12
CA SER A 233 1.36 -8.80 -15.62
C SER A 233 1.53 -8.85 -14.11
N ILE A 234 2.74 -8.50 -13.66
CA ILE A 234 3.10 -8.49 -12.23
C ILE A 234 2.70 -7.16 -11.60
N LEU A 235 2.75 -6.06 -12.35
CA LEU A 235 2.46 -4.71 -11.87
C LEU A 235 1.44 -4.02 -12.76
N THR A 236 0.36 -3.56 -12.13
CA THR A 236 -0.65 -2.69 -12.73
C THR A 236 -0.80 -1.42 -11.92
N ILE A 237 -1.50 -0.41 -12.44
CA ILE A 237 -1.77 0.83 -11.72
C ILE A 237 -3.26 1.01 -11.46
N LEU A 238 -3.61 1.40 -10.24
CA LEU A 238 -4.89 2.00 -9.92
C LEU A 238 -4.73 3.52 -10.00
N LEU A 239 -5.44 4.11 -10.96
CA LEU A 239 -5.52 5.56 -11.10
C LEU A 239 -6.48 6.15 -10.06
N PRO A 240 -6.27 7.40 -9.63
CA PRO A 240 -7.18 8.07 -8.71
C PRO A 240 -8.55 8.23 -9.37
N LYS A 241 -9.59 7.67 -8.75
CA LYS A 241 -10.99 7.75 -9.21
C LYS A 241 -11.56 9.16 -9.14
N LYS A 242 -11.11 9.90 -8.13
CA LYS A 242 -11.43 11.29 -7.87
C LYS A 242 -10.15 12.01 -7.50
N ALA A 243 -10.04 13.31 -7.78
CA ALA A 243 -8.95 14.14 -7.28
C ALA A 243 -9.50 15.31 -6.46
N TYR A 244 -8.91 15.56 -5.28
CA TYR A 244 -9.11 16.82 -4.53
C TYR A 244 -8.80 18.05 -5.39
N THR A 245 -8.05 17.84 -6.46
CA THR A 245 -7.54 18.84 -7.37
C THR A 245 -8.16 18.75 -8.76
N GLU A 246 -9.36 18.16 -8.91
CA GLU A 246 -10.08 18.06 -10.19
C GLU A 246 -10.28 19.39 -10.93
N PHE A 247 -10.40 20.49 -10.18
CA PHE A 247 -10.56 21.83 -10.72
C PHE A 247 -9.25 22.47 -11.18
N PHE A 248 -8.11 21.86 -10.86
CA PHE A 248 -6.79 22.38 -11.18
C PHE A 248 -6.21 21.60 -12.38
N THR A 249 -5.49 22.31 -13.25
CA THR A 249 -4.75 21.69 -14.35
C THR A 249 -3.35 21.39 -13.89
N TYR A 250 -2.94 20.13 -14.00
CA TYR A 250 -1.56 19.75 -13.79
C TYR A 250 -0.78 19.95 -15.09
N GLU A 251 0.43 20.48 -15.01
CA GLU A 251 1.42 20.42 -16.07
C GLU A 251 2.66 19.71 -15.53
N SER A 252 2.96 18.54 -16.11
CA SER A 252 4.18 17.84 -15.80
C SER A 252 5.38 18.50 -16.47
N GLN A 253 6.16 19.27 -15.72
CA GLN A 253 7.48 19.71 -16.17
C GLN A 253 8.51 18.57 -16.03
N VAL A 254 8.23 17.38 -16.59
CA VAL A 254 9.21 16.28 -16.62
C VAL A 254 10.54 16.77 -17.22
N LEU A 255 10.45 17.72 -18.17
CA LEU A 255 11.57 18.47 -18.77
C LEU A 255 12.52 19.14 -17.78
N SER A 256 12.03 19.76 -16.70
CA SER A 256 12.92 20.39 -15.71
C SER A 256 13.64 19.35 -14.84
N SER A 257 13.11 18.13 -14.77
CA SER A 257 13.76 16.99 -14.11
C SER A 257 14.78 16.29 -15.02
N PHE A 258 14.73 16.53 -16.33
CA PHE A 258 15.72 16.02 -17.30
C PHE A 258 16.88 17.01 -17.42
N SER A 259 17.99 16.74 -16.72
CA SER A 259 19.26 17.46 -16.96
C SER A 259 20.27 16.57 -17.70
N ILE A 260 21.03 17.16 -18.62
CA ILE A 260 22.01 16.42 -19.43
C ILE A 260 23.09 15.82 -18.52
N GLY A 261 23.36 14.52 -18.65
CA GLY A 261 24.31 13.81 -17.79
C GLY A 261 23.78 13.44 -16.41
N SER A 262 22.49 13.68 -16.13
CA SER A 262 21.82 13.21 -14.91
C SER A 262 20.97 11.97 -15.16
N TYR A 263 20.83 11.17 -14.10
CA TYR A 263 19.87 10.08 -14.06
C TYR A 263 18.49 10.64 -13.70
N VAL A 264 17.47 10.22 -14.44
CA VAL A 264 16.08 10.53 -14.12
C VAL A 264 15.40 9.30 -13.55
N ASN A 265 14.76 9.53 -12.41
CA ASN A 265 13.99 8.51 -11.72
C ASN A 265 12.50 8.81 -11.86
N PHE A 266 11.82 8.06 -12.74
CA PHE A 266 10.39 8.27 -13.01
C PHE A 266 9.51 7.98 -11.78
N TRP A 267 9.96 7.11 -10.88
CA TRP A 267 9.25 6.86 -9.63
C TRP A 267 9.26 8.11 -8.75
N GLU A 268 10.38 8.83 -8.62
CA GLU A 268 10.41 10.10 -7.88
C GLU A 268 9.49 11.16 -8.49
N ILE A 269 9.43 11.23 -9.82
CA ILE A 269 8.52 12.16 -10.51
C ILE A 269 7.06 11.79 -10.20
N LEU A 270 6.70 10.50 -10.26
CA LEU A 270 5.37 10.04 -9.88
C LEU A 270 5.06 10.37 -8.41
N ARG A 271 6.01 10.12 -7.50
CA ARG A 271 5.91 10.45 -6.06
C ARG A 271 5.71 11.94 -5.81
N SER A 272 6.27 12.81 -6.64
CA SER A 272 6.12 14.26 -6.47
C SER A 272 4.67 14.77 -6.57
N TYR A 273 3.79 14.00 -7.22
CA TYR A 273 2.36 14.30 -7.30
C TYR A 273 1.58 13.89 -6.05
N VAL A 274 2.19 13.11 -5.15
CA VAL A 274 1.57 12.63 -3.92
C VAL A 274 1.66 13.73 -2.87
N SER A 275 0.64 14.59 -2.84
CA SER A 275 0.54 15.67 -1.84
C SER A 275 0.01 15.12 -0.51
N GLU A 276 0.86 14.52 0.32
CA GLU A 276 0.45 14.01 1.63
C GLU A 276 -0.16 15.12 2.53
N PRO A 277 -1.20 14.82 3.33
CA PRO A 277 -1.90 13.54 3.48
C PRO A 277 -3.11 13.40 2.54
N LEU A 278 -3.21 14.15 1.43
CA LEU A 278 -4.37 14.10 0.52
C LEU A 278 -4.38 12.87 -0.38
N TYR A 279 -3.19 12.42 -0.78
CA TYR A 279 -3.02 11.27 -1.67
C TYR A 279 -2.06 10.28 -1.05
N GLU A 280 -2.22 9.02 -1.44
CA GLU A 280 -1.34 7.92 -1.08
C GLU A 280 -0.81 7.26 -2.36
N LEU A 281 0.46 6.85 -2.32
CA LEU A 281 1.09 6.03 -3.35
C LEU A 281 1.86 4.89 -2.71
N PHE A 282 1.37 3.67 -2.92
CA PHE A 282 1.99 2.44 -2.41
C PHE A 282 1.71 1.27 -3.35
N VAL A 283 2.30 0.11 -3.07
CA VAL A 283 1.96 -1.13 -3.77
C VAL A 283 1.21 -2.07 -2.87
N ASP A 284 0.09 -2.58 -3.37
CA ASP A 284 -0.71 -3.60 -2.72
C ASP A 284 -0.48 -4.97 -3.39
N PRO A 285 0.27 -5.88 -2.74
CA PRO A 285 0.58 -7.18 -3.28
C PRO A 285 -0.39 -8.28 -2.80
N LEU A 286 -1.30 -8.00 -1.87
CA LEU A 286 -2.16 -9.00 -1.26
C LEU A 286 -3.32 -9.33 -2.20
N GLN A 287 -3.51 -10.58 -2.59
CA GLN A 287 -4.65 -10.96 -3.43
C GLN A 287 -5.98 -10.61 -2.74
N SER A 288 -6.97 -10.19 -3.51
CA SER A 288 -8.32 -9.99 -2.97
C SER A 288 -8.94 -11.31 -2.54
N PHE A 289 -9.57 -11.32 -1.37
CA PHE A 289 -10.12 -12.53 -0.76
C PHE A 289 -11.48 -12.27 -0.13
N GLN A 290 -12.21 -13.35 0.15
CA GLN A 290 -13.42 -13.35 0.96
C GLN A 290 -13.31 -14.55 1.91
N ILE A 291 -13.02 -14.27 3.18
CA ILE A 291 -12.79 -15.29 4.20
C ILE A 291 -13.68 -14.94 5.40
N ASP A 292 -14.67 -15.80 5.70
CA ASP A 292 -15.50 -15.71 6.91
C ASP A 292 -16.08 -14.32 7.21
N GLY A 293 -16.50 -13.59 6.17
CA GLY A 293 -17.07 -12.24 6.30
C GLY A 293 -16.06 -11.12 6.49
N LEU A 294 -14.75 -11.40 6.43
CA LEU A 294 -13.71 -10.38 6.38
C LEU A 294 -13.68 -9.68 5.02
N PHE A 295 -13.56 -8.36 5.09
CA PHE A 295 -13.29 -7.51 3.94
C PHE A 295 -11.87 -7.77 3.41
N GLY A 296 -11.79 -8.32 2.20
CA GLY A 296 -10.53 -8.63 1.55
C GLY A 296 -10.27 -7.83 0.27
N LYS A 297 -10.98 -6.72 0.03
CA LYS A 297 -10.71 -5.82 -1.09
C LYS A 297 -9.88 -4.62 -0.66
N GLY A 298 -9.40 -3.82 -1.60
CA GLY A 298 -8.81 -2.51 -1.33
C GLY A 298 -9.84 -1.40 -1.51
N VAL A 299 -9.60 -0.23 -0.93
CA VAL A 299 -10.47 0.96 -1.10
C VAL A 299 -9.85 1.92 -2.11
N SER A 300 -10.54 2.23 -3.20
CA SER A 300 -10.07 3.19 -4.21
C SER A 300 -10.51 4.63 -3.90
N LEU A 301 -11.67 4.81 -3.26
CA LEU A 301 -12.19 6.11 -2.83
C LEU A 301 -13.08 5.96 -1.59
N GLY A 302 -12.95 6.90 -0.65
CA GLY A 302 -13.88 7.06 0.46
C GLY A 302 -13.79 8.45 1.05
N GLU A 303 -14.82 9.27 0.88
CA GLU A 303 -14.82 10.66 1.33
C GLU A 303 -15.26 10.81 2.79
N ILE A 304 -14.84 11.91 3.42
CA ILE A 304 -15.21 12.27 4.79
C ILE A 304 -16.73 12.27 4.96
N GLY A 305 -17.22 11.54 5.96
CA GLY A 305 -18.64 11.38 6.23
C GLY A 305 -19.46 10.68 5.12
N SER A 306 -18.82 10.09 4.10
CA SER A 306 -19.52 9.37 3.03
C SER A 306 -19.87 7.95 3.44
N ASN A 307 -21.11 7.52 3.20
CA ASN A 307 -21.49 6.11 3.39
C ASN A 307 -21.20 5.24 2.15
N VAL A 308 -20.74 5.85 1.07
CA VAL A 308 -20.37 5.17 -0.17
C VAL A 308 -18.87 5.13 -0.28
N ILE A 309 -18.34 3.92 -0.48
CA ILE A 309 -16.94 3.63 -0.77
C ILE A 309 -16.84 2.98 -2.15
N GLU A 310 -15.74 3.23 -2.83
CA GLU A 310 -15.37 2.49 -4.04
C GLU A 310 -14.18 1.58 -3.73
N GLU A 311 -14.19 0.39 -4.32
CA GLU A 311 -13.23 -0.66 -4.02
C GLU A 311 -12.36 -0.99 -5.24
N TYR A 312 -11.29 -1.74 -5.02
CA TYR A 312 -10.50 -2.37 -6.07
C TYR A 312 -10.07 -3.78 -5.67
N GLU A 313 -9.74 -4.57 -6.68
CA GLU A 313 -9.27 -5.95 -6.52
C GLU A 313 -7.83 -6.11 -6.98
N VAL A 314 -7.14 -7.08 -6.38
CA VAL A 314 -5.76 -7.49 -6.69
C VAL A 314 -5.77 -8.96 -7.08
N GLY A 315 -5.28 -9.27 -8.27
CA GLY A 315 -5.23 -10.62 -8.84
C GLY A 315 -4.16 -11.53 -8.22
N ARG A 316 -4.19 -12.81 -8.63
CA ARG A 316 -3.31 -13.86 -8.09
C ARG A 316 -1.82 -13.63 -8.39
N LYS A 317 -1.48 -13.15 -9.59
CA LYS A 317 -0.10 -12.83 -10.01
C LYS A 317 0.21 -11.32 -10.02
N GLU A 318 -0.81 -10.48 -9.84
CA GLU A 318 -0.76 -9.03 -10.00
C GLU A 318 -0.54 -8.34 -8.65
N ALA A 319 0.44 -7.45 -8.51
CA ALA A 319 0.47 -6.42 -7.48
C ALA A 319 0.02 -5.07 -8.07
N LYS A 320 -0.69 -4.27 -7.28
CA LYS A 320 -1.28 -3.01 -7.73
C LYS A 320 -0.51 -1.82 -7.21
N VAL A 321 -0.02 -0.96 -8.09
CA VAL A 321 0.44 0.39 -7.75
C VAL A 321 -0.78 1.26 -7.49
N VAL A 322 -1.02 1.60 -6.23
CA VAL A 322 -2.22 2.31 -5.79
C VAL A 322 -1.90 3.79 -5.69
N PHE A 323 -2.37 4.59 -6.66
CA PHE A 323 -2.42 6.05 -6.54
C PHE A 323 -3.86 6.45 -6.25
N ARG A 324 -4.17 6.86 -5.01
CA ARG A 324 -5.54 7.20 -4.60
C ARG A 324 -5.60 8.43 -3.70
N PRO A 325 -6.76 9.11 -3.62
CA PRO A 325 -7.07 9.98 -2.50
C PRO A 325 -7.00 9.19 -1.18
N THR A 326 -6.42 9.79 -0.15
CA THR A 326 -6.45 9.22 1.20
C THR A 326 -7.90 9.00 1.62
N PRO A 327 -8.27 7.78 2.02
CA PRO A 327 -9.67 7.41 2.13
C PRO A 327 -10.22 7.85 3.49
N PHE A 328 -10.59 9.12 3.63
CA PHE A 328 -11.07 9.75 4.88
C PHE A 328 -12.49 9.34 5.34
N TYR A 329 -13.10 8.31 4.76
CA TYR A 329 -14.43 7.82 5.17
C TYR A 329 -14.47 7.31 6.62
N MET A 330 -13.33 7.01 7.25
CA MET A 330 -13.25 6.69 8.68
C MET A 330 -13.62 7.87 9.59
N PHE A 331 -13.63 9.10 9.06
CA PHE A 331 -13.99 10.31 9.80
C PHE A 331 -15.40 10.79 9.45
N GLY A 332 -16.10 11.32 10.45
CA GLY A 332 -17.31 12.11 10.30
C GLY A 332 -17.03 13.48 9.68
N LYS A 333 -18.08 14.23 9.33
CA LYS A 333 -17.93 15.60 8.77
C LYS A 333 -17.34 16.59 9.77
N ASP A 334 -17.47 16.29 11.06
CA ASP A 334 -16.82 16.96 12.18
C ASP A 334 -15.33 16.62 12.31
N GLY A 335 -14.84 15.58 11.60
CA GLY A 335 -13.46 15.15 11.61
C GLY A 335 -13.13 14.11 12.68
N LYS A 336 -14.10 13.71 13.49
CA LYS A 336 -13.96 12.65 14.51
C LYS A 336 -14.07 11.27 13.90
N TYR A 337 -13.48 10.26 14.56
CA TYR A 337 -13.73 8.88 14.19
C TYR A 337 -15.21 8.54 14.33
N ARG A 338 -15.70 7.70 13.42
CA ARG A 338 -17.08 7.20 13.46
C ARG A 338 -17.12 5.69 13.37
N ASP A 339 -18.19 5.12 13.91
CA ASP A 339 -18.46 3.68 13.81
C ASP A 339 -18.92 3.31 12.39
N LEU A 340 -18.03 2.71 11.61
CA LEU A 340 -18.30 2.30 10.23
C LEU A 340 -19.35 1.20 10.13
N LYS A 341 -19.51 0.37 11.18
CA LYS A 341 -20.52 -0.69 11.26
C LYS A 341 -21.93 -0.11 11.24
N THR A 342 -22.15 0.97 12.00
CA THR A 342 -23.44 1.68 12.04
C THR A 342 -23.78 2.37 10.72
N SER A 343 -22.77 2.66 9.91
CA SER A 343 -22.93 3.28 8.58
C SER A 343 -23.06 2.24 7.46
N ASN A 344 -23.13 0.94 7.79
CA ASN A 344 -23.13 -0.18 6.83
C ASN A 344 -21.90 -0.18 5.89
N ILE A 345 -20.74 0.21 6.40
CA ILE A 345 -19.46 0.17 5.66
C ILE A 345 -18.64 -1.00 6.20
N ASP A 346 -18.33 -1.94 5.33
CA ASP A 346 -17.59 -3.18 5.61
C ASP A 346 -16.07 -3.03 5.43
N ALA A 347 -15.59 -1.96 4.79
CA ALA A 347 -14.17 -1.63 4.69
C ALA A 347 -13.55 -1.13 6.01
N CYS A 348 -13.58 -1.97 7.04
CA CYS A 348 -12.97 -1.74 8.35
C CYS A 348 -12.65 -3.09 8.99
N TYR A 349 -11.48 -3.20 9.62
CA TYR A 349 -11.16 -4.39 10.41
C TYR A 349 -11.62 -4.24 11.86
N TYR A 350 -12.27 -5.28 12.39
CA TYR A 350 -12.70 -5.32 13.79
C TYR A 350 -11.89 -6.36 14.54
N PHE A 351 -11.22 -5.94 15.61
CA PHE A 351 -10.41 -6.81 16.46
C PHE A 351 -10.96 -6.80 17.87
N ALA A 352 -11.15 -7.96 18.51
CA ALA A 352 -11.43 -7.95 19.93
C ALA A 352 -10.13 -7.66 20.69
N PHE A 353 -10.17 -6.79 21.70
CA PHE A 353 -8.98 -6.45 22.47
C PHE A 353 -8.31 -7.67 23.11
N ASP A 354 -9.10 -8.68 23.49
CA ASP A 354 -8.63 -9.94 24.09
C ASP A 354 -7.69 -10.76 23.18
N ASP A 355 -7.74 -10.54 21.87
CA ASP A 355 -6.88 -11.25 20.92
C ASP A 355 -5.54 -10.56 20.70
N LEU A 356 -5.43 -9.30 21.11
CA LEU A 356 -4.27 -8.47 20.89
C LEU A 356 -3.17 -8.89 21.88
N LYS A 357 -1.95 -9.00 21.37
CA LYS A 357 -0.74 -9.21 22.16
C LYS A 357 0.21 -8.05 21.93
N ASN A 358 1.06 -7.77 22.92
CA ASN A 358 2.08 -6.71 22.84
C ASN A 358 1.51 -5.37 22.38
N TYR A 359 0.28 -5.02 22.80
CA TYR A 359 -0.35 -3.75 22.47
C TYR A 359 0.50 -2.60 23.00
N ARG A 360 0.95 -1.75 22.09
CA ARG A 360 1.76 -0.57 22.37
C ARG A 360 1.15 0.64 21.67
N ILE A 361 1.03 1.73 22.40
CA ILE A 361 0.63 3.04 21.90
C ILE A 361 1.63 4.09 22.37
N GLU A 362 1.85 5.10 21.54
CA GLU A 362 2.77 6.20 21.78
C GLU A 362 2.17 7.49 21.24
N ASP A 363 2.01 8.48 22.13
CA ASP A 363 1.66 9.84 21.78
C ASP A 363 2.94 10.61 21.44
N SER A 364 2.93 11.32 20.31
CA SER A 364 4.07 12.11 19.89
C SER A 364 3.69 13.58 19.71
N GLU A 365 4.43 14.47 20.36
CA GLU A 365 4.30 15.91 20.15
C GLU A 365 4.56 16.28 18.67
N ASP A 366 5.44 15.55 17.97
CA ASP A 366 5.75 15.77 16.56
C ASP A 366 4.56 15.48 15.63
N SER A 367 3.59 14.69 16.11
CA SER A 367 2.35 14.39 15.37
C SER A 367 1.26 15.43 15.58
N VAL A 368 1.43 16.38 16.50
CA VAL A 368 0.45 17.45 16.76
C VAL A 368 0.39 18.42 15.59
N ILE A 369 -0.83 18.69 15.13
CA ILE A 369 -1.12 19.68 14.09
C ILE A 369 -2.01 20.76 14.72
N ALA A 370 -1.47 21.97 14.85
CA ALA A 370 -2.16 23.13 15.41
C ALA A 370 -2.78 24.04 14.33
N GLY A 371 -2.49 23.79 13.06
CA GLY A 371 -3.08 24.51 11.95
C GLY A 371 -2.84 23.81 10.62
N VAL A 372 -3.56 24.26 9.59
CA VAL A 372 -3.43 23.75 8.21
C VAL A 372 -3.25 24.91 7.24
N HIS A 373 -2.31 24.73 6.31
CA HIS A 373 -2.10 25.63 5.18
C HIS A 373 -1.95 24.82 3.89
N VAL A 374 -2.80 25.13 2.91
CA VAL A 374 -2.77 24.47 1.60
C VAL A 374 -2.30 25.49 0.57
N ILE A 375 -1.22 25.13 -0.12
CA ILE A 375 -0.56 26.00 -1.10
C ILE A 375 -0.41 25.34 -2.45
N GLN A 376 -0.49 26.15 -3.49
CA GLN A 376 -0.13 25.78 -4.84
C GLN A 376 1.16 26.48 -5.22
N SER A 377 2.21 25.70 -5.48
CA SER A 377 3.51 26.25 -5.89
C SER A 377 3.53 26.48 -7.41
N THR A 378 2.99 27.61 -7.86
CA THR A 378 3.11 28.07 -9.27
C THR A 378 4.21 29.12 -9.42
N PHE A 379 5.18 28.86 -10.28
CA PHE A 379 6.22 29.82 -10.68
C PHE A 379 5.84 30.48 -12.03
N GLN A 380 4.78 31.29 -12.05
CA GLN A 380 4.36 32.06 -13.24
C GLN A 380 3.85 33.46 -12.84
N GLN A 381 3.61 34.33 -13.83
CA GLN A 381 3.15 35.73 -13.68
C GLN A 381 1.92 35.91 -12.77
N PHE A 382 1.17 34.84 -12.45
CA PHE A 382 0.03 34.84 -11.53
C PHE A 382 0.37 34.94 -10.03
N GLY A 383 1.65 34.73 -9.70
CA GLY A 383 2.12 34.59 -8.32
C GLY A 383 1.73 33.25 -7.67
N THR A 384 2.05 33.11 -6.39
CA THR A 384 1.67 31.94 -5.59
C THR A 384 0.20 32.07 -5.16
N VAL A 385 -0.64 31.07 -5.45
CA VAL A 385 -2.02 31.01 -4.94
C VAL A 385 -2.00 30.26 -3.61
N LEU A 386 -2.37 30.98 -2.55
CA LEU A 386 -2.31 30.54 -1.17
C LEU A 386 -3.72 30.64 -0.57
N SER A 387 -4.16 29.60 0.13
CA SER A 387 -5.25 29.74 1.10
C SER A 387 -4.71 30.40 2.37
N GLU A 388 -5.51 31.19 3.07
CA GLU A 388 -5.08 31.69 4.38
C GLU A 388 -4.87 30.51 5.34
N PRO A 389 -3.76 30.44 6.10
CA PRO A 389 -3.57 29.38 7.07
C PRO A 389 -4.66 29.46 8.15
N LYS A 390 -5.20 28.31 8.55
CA LYS A 390 -6.21 28.22 9.62
C LYS A 390 -5.59 27.53 10.82
N TYR A 391 -5.73 28.13 12.00
CA TYR A 391 -5.18 27.62 13.26
C TYR A 391 -6.29 27.32 14.25
N GLU A 392 -6.04 26.33 15.10
CA GLU A 392 -6.78 26.15 16.33
C GLU A 392 -6.01 26.87 17.45
N ASP A 393 -6.58 27.95 17.96
CA ASP A 393 -5.86 28.87 18.85
C ASP A 393 -5.41 28.20 20.14
N LYS A 394 -6.22 27.27 20.69
CA LYS A 394 -5.84 26.52 21.88
C LYS A 394 -4.64 25.61 21.62
N LEU A 395 -4.69 24.79 20.57
CA LEU A 395 -3.57 23.91 20.20
C LEU A 395 -2.31 24.73 19.89
N ARG A 396 -2.46 25.86 19.21
CA ARG A 396 -1.36 26.77 18.91
C ARG A 396 -0.74 27.39 20.16
N SER A 397 -1.55 27.67 21.18
CA SER A 397 -1.06 28.23 22.45
C SER A 397 -0.27 27.21 23.28
N ILE A 398 -0.62 25.92 23.19
CA ILE A 398 0.00 24.84 23.96
C ILE A 398 1.25 24.31 23.26
N PHE A 399 1.14 23.98 21.97
CA PHE A 399 2.17 23.26 21.21
C PHE A 399 2.94 24.15 20.22
N GLY A 400 2.59 25.44 20.13
CA GLY A 400 3.16 26.37 19.16
C GLY A 400 2.57 26.20 17.75
N PRO A 401 3.14 26.89 16.74
CA PRO A 401 2.58 26.95 15.39
C PRO A 401 2.93 25.70 14.55
N LYS A 402 2.59 24.51 15.03
CA LYS A 402 2.78 23.25 14.27
C LYS A 402 1.80 23.18 13.10
N LEU A 403 2.26 23.62 11.93
CA LEU A 403 1.44 23.79 10.73
C LEU A 403 1.57 22.59 9.79
N LEU A 404 0.45 21.91 9.50
CA LEU A 404 0.39 20.96 8.39
C LEU A 404 0.43 21.73 7.08
N HIS A 405 1.54 21.61 6.36
CA HIS A 405 1.75 22.31 5.11
C HIS A 405 1.56 21.37 3.91
N VAL A 406 0.44 21.55 3.20
CA VAL A 406 0.12 20.75 2.02
C VAL A 406 0.53 21.52 0.77
N LYS A 407 1.59 21.04 0.13
CA LYS A 407 2.12 21.62 -1.11
C LYS A 407 1.63 20.83 -2.31
N MET A 408 0.79 21.44 -3.14
CA MET A 408 0.36 20.83 -4.40
C MET A 408 1.35 21.19 -5.50
N ALA A 409 2.11 20.20 -5.95
CA ALA A 409 3.11 20.33 -7.00
C ALA A 409 2.48 20.22 -8.40
N GLY A 410 3.13 20.86 -9.39
CA GLY A 410 2.85 20.62 -10.81
C GLY A 410 1.55 21.21 -11.33
N LEU A 411 0.92 22.17 -10.63
CA LEU A 411 -0.27 22.83 -11.15
C LEU A 411 0.13 24.09 -11.92
N VAL A 412 -0.37 24.27 -13.15
CA VAL A 412 -0.13 25.47 -13.96
C VAL A 412 -1.48 26.02 -14.42
N PHE A 413 -1.66 27.34 -14.30
CA PHE A 413 -2.85 28.00 -14.80
C PHE A 413 -2.65 28.29 -16.29
N LYS A 414 -3.57 27.81 -17.14
CA LYS A 414 -3.61 28.25 -18.54
C LYS A 414 -3.75 29.78 -18.60
N GLU A 415 -3.12 30.44 -19.58
CA GLU A 415 -3.17 31.91 -19.69
C GLU A 415 -4.60 32.47 -19.71
N GLU A 416 -5.53 31.76 -20.37
CA GLU A 416 -6.97 32.05 -20.38
C GLU A 416 -7.65 31.99 -19.00
N ASN A 417 -7.08 31.22 -18.08
CA ASN A 417 -7.55 31.05 -16.71
C ASN A 417 -6.92 32.04 -15.72
N LEU A 418 -5.94 32.84 -16.16
CA LEU A 418 -5.23 33.83 -15.35
C LEU A 418 -6.07 35.12 -15.14
N ASN A 419 -7.27 35.00 -14.57
CA ASN A 419 -8.11 36.16 -14.20
C ASN A 419 -8.47 36.15 -12.71
N GLU A 420 -8.83 37.32 -12.15
CA GLU A 420 -9.12 37.45 -10.71
C GLU A 420 -10.26 36.55 -10.23
N LYS A 421 -11.29 36.34 -11.07
CA LYS A 421 -12.42 35.46 -10.75
C LYS A 421 -11.97 34.02 -10.55
N ASN A 422 -11.14 33.50 -11.44
CA ASN A 422 -10.59 32.15 -11.33
C ASN A 422 -9.61 32.04 -10.17
N LYS A 423 -8.79 33.06 -9.91
CA LYS A 423 -7.92 33.11 -8.73
C LYS A 423 -8.71 32.96 -7.43
N GLU A 424 -9.86 33.63 -7.32
CA GLU A 424 -10.72 33.52 -6.15
C GLU A 424 -11.40 32.15 -6.04
N ASN A 425 -11.84 31.58 -7.16
CA ASN A 425 -12.34 30.20 -7.19
C ASN A 425 -11.26 29.20 -6.71
N TYR A 426 -10.02 29.32 -7.18
CA TYR A 426 -8.93 28.45 -6.75
C TYR A 426 -8.65 28.59 -5.26
N LYS A 427 -8.58 29.81 -4.73
CA LYS A 427 -8.46 30.02 -3.28
C LYS A 427 -9.60 29.36 -2.50
N SER A 428 -10.83 29.44 -3.01
CA SER A 428 -11.99 28.78 -2.40
C SER A 428 -11.85 27.25 -2.40
N GLU A 429 -11.40 26.64 -3.50
CA GLU A 429 -11.12 25.20 -3.54
C GLU A 429 -9.98 24.80 -2.59
N LEU A 430 -8.89 25.57 -2.53
CA LEU A 430 -7.81 25.36 -1.56
C LEU A 430 -8.33 25.47 -0.11
N ALA A 431 -9.21 26.43 0.15
CA ALA A 431 -9.82 26.62 1.47
C ALA A 431 -10.71 25.44 1.86
N LYS A 432 -11.46 24.83 0.92
CA LYS A 432 -12.23 23.60 1.20
C LYS A 432 -11.34 22.44 1.61
N ILE A 433 -10.21 22.25 0.92
CA ILE A 433 -9.22 21.23 1.27
C ILE A 433 -8.65 21.52 2.67
N ARG A 434 -8.24 22.76 2.92
CA ARG A 434 -7.72 23.22 4.22
C ARG A 434 -8.73 22.96 5.34
N ASP A 435 -9.98 23.36 5.16
CA ASP A 435 -11.01 23.26 6.19
C ASP A 435 -11.36 21.81 6.52
N ARG A 436 -11.32 20.91 5.52
CA ARG A 436 -11.50 19.47 5.73
C ARG A 436 -10.34 18.83 6.48
N LEU A 437 -9.10 19.18 6.15
CA LEU A 437 -7.94 18.69 6.90
C LEU A 437 -7.91 19.28 8.31
N PHE A 438 -8.31 20.53 8.45
CA PHE A 438 -8.40 21.22 9.73
C PHE A 438 -9.40 20.53 10.66
N SER A 439 -10.58 20.17 10.18
CA SER A 439 -11.57 19.45 11.01
C SER A 439 -11.05 18.09 11.48
N ILE A 440 -10.24 17.39 10.66
CA ILE A 440 -9.68 16.09 11.04
C ILE A 440 -8.54 16.25 12.06
N PHE A 441 -7.54 17.07 11.74
CA PHE A 441 -6.25 17.06 12.45
C PHE A 441 -6.10 18.13 13.53
N CYS A 442 -6.94 19.18 13.53
CA CYS A 442 -6.93 20.24 14.52
C CYS A 442 -8.11 20.15 15.50
N ASP A 443 -8.71 18.96 15.67
CA ASP A 443 -9.79 18.75 16.63
C ASP A 443 -9.20 18.57 18.04
N ILE A 444 -9.37 19.59 18.89
CA ILE A 444 -8.88 19.53 20.27
C ILE A 444 -9.60 18.47 21.09
N GLU A 445 -10.84 18.10 20.76
CA GLU A 445 -11.57 17.07 21.51
C GLU A 445 -11.08 15.66 21.17
N GLU A 446 -10.53 15.46 19.95
CA GLU A 446 -10.06 14.16 19.47
C GLU A 446 -8.75 14.29 18.66
N LEU A 447 -7.63 14.40 19.40
CA LEU A 447 -6.30 14.54 18.82
C LEU A 447 -5.79 13.23 18.21
N LYS A 448 -5.47 13.25 16.91
CA LYS A 448 -5.02 12.07 16.13
C LYS A 448 -3.50 11.93 16.14
N ILE A 449 -2.93 11.96 17.34
CA ILE A 449 -1.48 12.06 17.57
C ILE A 449 -0.84 10.75 18.02
N ALA A 450 -1.65 9.75 18.33
CA ALA A 450 -1.16 8.43 18.71
C ALA A 450 -0.78 7.59 17.49
N SER A 451 0.30 6.84 17.67
CA SER A 451 0.73 5.74 16.81
C SER A 451 1.06 4.53 17.65
N GLY A 452 1.13 3.35 17.06
CA GLY A 452 1.37 2.16 17.85
C GLY A 452 1.45 0.88 17.03
N SER A 453 1.48 -0.23 17.76
CA SER A 453 1.51 -1.56 17.18
C SER A 453 0.89 -2.60 18.11
N PHE A 454 0.37 -3.68 17.53
CA PHE A 454 -0.03 -4.86 18.27
C PHE A 454 0.13 -6.12 17.41
N ASP A 455 0.20 -7.26 18.08
CA ASP A 455 0.28 -8.58 17.47
C ASP A 455 -1.05 -9.31 17.53
N LEU A 456 -1.33 -10.07 16.49
CA LEU A 456 -2.50 -10.93 16.34
C LEU A 456 -2.06 -12.32 15.87
N PRO A 457 -2.89 -13.36 16.08
CA PRO A 457 -2.81 -14.57 15.27
C PRO A 457 -2.88 -14.23 13.77
N PHE A 458 -2.25 -15.04 12.91
CA PHE A 458 -2.18 -14.71 11.49
C PHE A 458 -3.55 -14.48 10.84
N ILE A 459 -3.66 -13.35 10.15
CA ILE A 459 -4.82 -12.96 9.35
C ILE A 459 -4.29 -12.12 8.17
N PRO A 460 -4.73 -12.38 6.92
CA PRO A 460 -4.25 -11.64 5.76
C PRO A 460 -4.81 -10.21 5.76
N LEU A 461 -4.09 -9.25 6.34
CA LEU A 461 -4.53 -7.85 6.43
C LEU A 461 -3.84 -6.96 5.39
N ARG A 462 -4.61 -5.97 4.93
CA ARG A 462 -4.19 -4.98 3.94
C ARG A 462 -3.85 -3.66 4.66
N PRO A 463 -2.69 -3.04 4.40
CA PRO A 463 -2.41 -1.71 4.91
C PRO A 463 -3.29 -0.66 4.20
N GLY A 464 -3.46 0.51 4.80
CA GLY A 464 -4.29 1.58 4.23
C GLY A 464 -5.79 1.34 4.40
N ILE A 465 -6.19 0.61 5.44
CA ILE A 465 -7.57 0.34 5.84
C ILE A 465 -7.69 0.71 7.33
N PRO A 466 -8.79 1.36 7.78
CA PRO A 466 -9.02 1.65 9.18
C PRO A 466 -9.35 0.37 9.97
N TYR A 467 -9.13 0.42 11.27
CA TYR A 467 -9.60 -0.62 12.18
C TYR A 467 -10.35 -0.04 13.36
N ARG A 468 -11.07 -0.92 14.05
CA ARG A 468 -11.68 -0.69 15.35
C ARG A 468 -11.36 -1.86 16.29
N ILE A 469 -11.02 -1.53 17.54
CA ILE A 469 -10.86 -2.49 18.62
C ILE A 469 -12.19 -2.57 19.38
N GLU A 470 -12.82 -3.75 19.41
CA GLU A 470 -14.01 -4.01 20.21
C GLU A 470 -13.58 -4.46 21.62
N MET A 471 -14.00 -3.69 22.63
CA MET A 471 -13.79 -3.98 24.05
C MET A 471 -15.05 -4.63 24.63
N ASP A 472 -14.88 -5.64 25.49
CA ASP A 472 -15.96 -6.29 26.23
C ASP A 472 -16.24 -5.51 27.52
N SER A 473 -17.39 -4.84 27.59
CA SER A 473 -17.81 -4.03 28.73
C SER A 473 -18.00 -4.83 30.02
N SER A 474 -18.09 -6.17 29.94
CA SER A 474 -18.18 -7.04 31.11
C SER A 474 -16.83 -7.42 31.71
N LYS A 475 -15.73 -7.15 31.01
CA LYS A 475 -14.37 -7.48 31.42
C LYS A 475 -13.64 -6.26 31.96
N LYS A 476 -12.68 -6.52 32.84
CA LYS A 476 -11.75 -5.50 33.34
C LYS A 476 -10.40 -5.69 32.67
N TYR A 477 -10.02 -4.73 31.85
CA TYR A 477 -8.74 -4.73 31.16
C TYR A 477 -7.60 -4.27 32.09
N PRO A 478 -6.35 -4.69 31.82
CA PRO A 478 -5.19 -4.28 32.61
C PRO A 478 -4.83 -2.80 32.45
N MET A 479 -5.37 -2.13 31.44
CA MET A 479 -5.27 -0.69 31.21
C MET A 479 -6.67 -0.06 31.29
N PRO A 480 -6.78 1.21 31.71
CA PRO A 480 -8.03 1.97 31.62
C PRO A 480 -8.55 2.02 30.18
N ASP A 481 -9.87 1.92 30.00
CA ASP A 481 -10.50 1.91 28.68
C ASP A 481 -10.20 3.19 27.86
N ASP A 482 -9.95 4.32 28.54
CA ASP A 482 -9.61 5.61 27.91
C ASP A 482 -8.14 5.71 27.47
N GLU A 483 -7.28 4.77 27.88
CA GLU A 483 -5.91 4.63 27.38
C GLU A 483 -5.80 3.64 26.20
N ILE A 484 -6.87 2.88 25.92
CA ILE A 484 -6.95 1.99 24.78
C ILE A 484 -7.50 2.77 23.59
N SER A 485 -6.67 3.02 22.58
CA SER A 485 -7.16 3.69 21.38
C SER A 485 -7.98 2.74 20.53
N GLU A 486 -9.29 2.97 20.56
CA GLU A 486 -10.31 2.16 19.90
C GLU A 486 -10.17 2.18 18.36
N PHE A 487 -9.74 3.29 17.79
CA PHE A 487 -9.68 3.50 16.35
C PHE A 487 -8.24 3.72 15.88
N GLY A 488 -7.97 3.41 14.61
CA GLY A 488 -6.71 3.76 13.98
C GLY A 488 -6.69 3.46 12.49
N TYR A 489 -5.59 3.86 11.84
CA TYR A 489 -5.35 3.62 10.42
C TYR A 489 -4.09 2.79 10.21
N ILE A 490 -4.22 1.61 9.59
CA ILE A 490 -3.11 0.66 9.42
C ILE A 490 -2.09 1.21 8.43
N THR A 491 -0.83 1.33 8.86
CA THR A 491 0.27 1.75 8.00
C THR A 491 1.11 0.57 7.51
N ASP A 492 1.29 -0.43 8.37
CA ASP A 492 2.16 -1.58 8.12
C ASP A 492 1.51 -2.87 8.63
N VAL A 493 1.72 -3.94 7.87
CA VAL A 493 1.35 -5.30 8.26
C VAL A 493 2.56 -6.20 8.03
N ILE A 494 3.01 -6.87 9.09
CA ILE A 494 4.14 -7.79 9.08
C ILE A 494 3.62 -9.17 9.49
N ASP A 495 3.66 -10.12 8.57
CA ASP A 495 3.37 -11.52 8.87
C ASP A 495 4.67 -12.30 9.05
N GLU A 496 4.81 -12.97 10.20
CA GLU A 496 5.95 -13.83 10.50
C GLU A 496 5.49 -15.27 10.64
N PHE A 497 6.20 -16.16 9.95
CA PHE A 497 5.91 -17.59 9.91
C PHE A 497 7.15 -18.38 10.24
N SER A 498 6.98 -19.36 11.12
CA SER A 498 8.00 -20.35 11.43
C SER A 498 7.45 -21.74 11.11
N PRO A 499 7.57 -22.22 9.84
CA PRO A 499 6.97 -23.47 9.39
C PRO A 499 7.31 -24.67 10.30
N GLY A 500 8.57 -24.80 10.70
CA GLY A 500 9.04 -25.87 11.59
C GLY A 500 8.49 -25.81 13.03
N GLN A 501 7.88 -24.69 13.45
CA GLN A 501 7.25 -24.52 14.76
C GLN A 501 5.71 -24.44 14.69
N ALA A 502 5.12 -24.50 13.48
CA ALA A 502 3.71 -24.25 13.24
C ALA A 502 3.19 -22.94 13.89
N LYS A 503 4.02 -21.90 13.90
CA LYS A 503 3.67 -20.57 14.45
C LYS A 503 3.54 -19.55 13.31
N ALA A 504 2.48 -18.76 13.39
CA ALA A 504 2.19 -17.66 12.49
C ALA A 504 1.58 -16.49 13.28
N ASN A 505 2.15 -15.29 13.13
CA ASN A 505 1.67 -14.07 13.77
C ASN A 505 1.64 -12.92 12.76
N THR A 506 0.70 -12.00 12.97
CA THR A 506 0.60 -10.76 12.21
C THR A 506 0.80 -9.60 13.18
N THR A 507 1.79 -8.76 12.92
CA THR A 507 2.02 -7.51 13.64
C THR A 507 1.50 -6.36 12.78
N ILE A 508 0.67 -5.51 13.38
CA ILE A 508 0.13 -4.30 12.75
C ILE A 508 0.85 -3.10 13.32
N SER A 509 1.20 -2.12 12.47
CA SER A 509 1.51 -0.77 12.91
C SER A 509 0.45 0.20 12.40
N PHE A 510 0.15 1.21 13.20
CA PHE A 510 -0.92 2.15 12.92
C PHE A 510 -0.57 3.58 13.31
N LYS A 511 -1.30 4.53 12.72
CA LYS A 511 -1.26 5.95 13.04
C LYS A 511 -2.65 6.54 13.13
N TRP A 512 -2.69 7.82 13.49
CA TRP A 512 -3.91 8.61 13.64
C TRP A 512 -4.86 8.06 14.70
N SER A 513 -4.35 7.32 15.68
CA SER A 513 -5.18 6.93 16.81
C SER A 513 -5.63 8.18 17.57
N PRO A 514 -6.91 8.27 17.97
CA PRO A 514 -7.37 9.32 18.84
C PRO A 514 -6.79 9.13 20.25
N THR A 515 -6.36 10.23 20.87
CA THR A 515 -5.91 10.31 22.25
C THR A 515 -6.87 11.19 23.06
N SER A 516 -7.12 10.81 24.32
CA SER A 516 -7.92 11.61 25.25
C SER A 516 -7.32 13.00 25.42
N SER A 517 -8.12 14.01 25.11
CA SER A 517 -7.72 15.42 25.11
C SER A 517 -8.06 16.15 26.40
N ARG A 518 -8.58 15.45 27.43
CA ARG A 518 -9.05 16.06 28.69
C ARG A 518 -8.00 16.98 29.34
N ALA A 519 -6.73 16.62 29.21
CA ALA A 519 -5.61 17.43 29.73
C ALA A 519 -5.42 18.80 29.05
N TYR A 520 -6.03 19.01 27.87
CA TYR A 520 -5.89 20.22 27.06
C TYR A 520 -7.21 21.01 26.91
N THR A 521 -8.33 20.45 27.38
CA THR A 521 -9.66 21.07 27.25
C THR A 521 -10.06 21.89 28.47
N ASP A 522 -9.50 21.58 29.65
CA ASP A 522 -9.65 22.31 30.92
C ASP A 522 -8.61 23.44 31.05
#